data_AF-A0A8T4BL08-F1
#
_entry.id   AF-A0A8T4BL08-F1
#
_cell.length_a   1.000
_cell.length_b   1.000
_cell.length_c   1.000
_cell.angle_alpha   90.00
_cell.angle_beta   90.00
_cell.angle_gamma   90.00
#
_symmetry.space_group_name_H-M   'P 1'
#
loop_
_entity.id
_entity.type
_entity.pdbx_description
1 polymer ?
#
loop_
_entity_poly.entity_id
_entity_poly.type
_entity_poly.pdbx_seq_one_letter_code
_entity_poly.pdbx_strand_id
1 'polypeptide(L)'
;MSENSFPPFLKWGDYKGRENNPDTISVEIIDPEPFPTMYDWNVLAKVDMIDKNIPLKGKSTNKILYRAYNKLLRENKVRAGTFLKIKTWLRKSTKNPENDLRDFEIVL
;
A
#
# COMPACT_ATOMS: atom_id res chain seq x y z
N MET A 1 22.08 -18.74 -14.69
CA MET A 1 20.82 -19.05 -13.99
C MET A 1 20.17 -17.73 -13.64
N SER A 2 19.22 -17.25 -14.43
CA SER A 2 18.48 -16.04 -14.06
C SER A 2 17.36 -16.47 -13.13
N GLU A 3 17.51 -16.25 -11.83
CA GLU A 3 16.39 -16.29 -10.91
C GLU A 3 15.35 -15.29 -11.44
N ASN A 4 14.23 -15.79 -11.97
CA ASN A 4 13.02 -15.00 -12.19
C ASN A 4 12.50 -14.59 -10.81
N SER A 5 13.20 -13.68 -10.13
CA SER A 5 12.78 -13.15 -8.84
C SER A 5 11.74 -12.09 -9.12
N PHE A 6 10.48 -12.50 -9.09
CA PHE A 6 9.38 -11.54 -9.03
C PHE A 6 9.62 -10.63 -7.82
N PRO A 7 9.41 -9.31 -7.95
CA PRO A 7 9.55 -8.39 -6.84
C PRO A 7 8.77 -8.89 -5.61
N PRO A 8 9.36 -8.88 -4.40
CA PRO A 8 8.68 -9.36 -3.21
C PRO A 8 7.46 -8.49 -2.88
N PHE A 9 6.50 -9.06 -2.15
CA PHE A 9 5.36 -8.31 -1.65
C PHE A 9 5.72 -7.50 -0.41
N LEU A 10 5.22 -6.28 -0.34
CA LEU A 10 5.24 -5.50 0.90
C LEU A 10 4.33 -6.17 1.95
N LYS A 11 4.89 -6.45 3.13
CA LYS A 11 4.17 -7.06 4.24
C LYS A 11 3.62 -6.00 5.17
N TRP A 12 2.33 -5.69 5.01
CA TRP A 12 1.66 -4.73 5.88
C TRP A 12 1.73 -5.06 7.38
N GLY A 13 1.89 -6.34 7.75
CA GLY A 13 2.02 -6.77 9.14
C GLY A 13 3.27 -6.25 9.86
N ASP A 14 4.29 -5.82 9.12
CA ASP A 14 5.56 -5.35 9.68
C ASP A 14 5.46 -3.93 10.26
N TYR A 15 4.42 -3.17 9.86
CA TYR A 15 4.17 -1.80 10.28
C TYR A 15 3.20 -1.77 11.47
N LYS A 16 3.64 -1.37 12.67
CA LYS A 16 2.87 -1.47 13.93
C LYS A 16 2.48 -0.13 14.55
N GLY A 17 2.64 0.96 13.80
CA GLY A 17 2.30 2.32 14.19
C GLY A 17 0.84 2.47 14.63
N ARG A 18 0.57 3.55 15.36
CA ARG A 18 -0.74 3.91 15.90
C ARG A 18 -1.20 5.23 15.31
N GLU A 19 -2.47 5.58 15.48
CA GLU A 19 -3.06 6.78 14.83
C GLU A 19 -2.27 8.07 15.12
N ASN A 20 -1.78 8.25 16.36
CA ASN A 20 -0.99 9.42 16.75
C ASN A 20 0.47 9.37 16.27
N ASN A 21 0.97 8.19 15.88
CA ASN A 21 2.33 7.99 15.39
C ASN A 21 2.33 6.87 14.33
N PRO A 22 1.86 7.17 13.11
CA PRO A 22 1.73 6.19 12.05
C PRO A 22 3.09 5.87 11.44
N ASP A 23 3.26 4.64 10.96
CA ASP A 23 4.42 4.31 10.13
C ASP A 23 4.27 5.01 8.78
N THR A 24 5.39 5.52 8.26
CA THR A 24 5.43 6.18 6.94
C THR A 24 6.36 5.44 6.01
N ILE A 25 5.86 5.10 4.83
CA ILE A 25 6.61 4.40 3.80
C ILE A 25 6.79 5.37 2.63
N SER A 26 8.03 5.63 2.26
CA SER A 26 8.36 6.39 1.06
C SER A 26 8.36 5.46 -0.15
N VAL A 27 7.65 5.85 -1.20
CA VAL A 27 7.36 4.98 -2.34
C VAL A 27 7.63 5.74 -3.64
N GLU A 28 8.39 5.15 -4.55
CA GLU A 28 8.53 5.63 -5.93
C GLU A 28 7.76 4.67 -6.86
N ILE A 29 6.76 5.19 -7.56
CA ILE A 29 5.92 4.36 -8.44
C ILE A 29 6.71 3.94 -9.68
N ILE A 30 6.79 2.63 -9.94
CA ILE A 30 7.46 2.07 -11.12
C ILE A 30 6.45 1.88 -12.24
N ASP A 31 5.36 1.17 -11.94
CA ASP A 31 4.22 1.00 -12.84
C ASP A 31 2.96 1.49 -12.10
N PRO A 32 2.30 2.57 -12.58
CA PRO A 32 1.14 3.11 -11.91
C PRO A 32 -0.11 2.23 -12.03
N GLU A 33 -0.18 1.29 -12.97
CA GLU A 33 -1.38 0.51 -13.25
C GLU A 33 -1.56 -0.63 -12.23
N PRO A 34 -2.68 -0.67 -11.47
CA PRO A 34 -2.93 -1.76 -10.55
C PRO A 34 -3.12 -3.09 -11.29
N PHE A 35 -2.50 -4.14 -10.79
CA PHE A 35 -2.65 -5.49 -11.35
C PHE A 35 -3.17 -6.50 -10.31
N PRO A 36 -3.99 -7.48 -10.71
CA PRO A 36 -4.53 -8.47 -9.80
C PRO A 36 -3.53 -9.62 -9.57
N THR A 37 -3.59 -10.18 -8.37
CA THR A 37 -2.98 -11.46 -8.01
C THR A 37 -4.03 -12.35 -7.32
N MET A 38 -3.67 -13.60 -7.00
CA MET A 38 -4.52 -14.46 -6.19
C MET A 38 -4.90 -13.80 -4.84
N TYR A 39 -3.96 -13.05 -4.23
CA TYR A 39 -4.13 -12.47 -2.89
C TYR A 39 -4.82 -11.10 -2.89
N ASP A 40 -4.47 -10.19 -3.81
CA ASP A 40 -4.99 -8.82 -3.82
C ASP A 40 -4.76 -8.11 -5.17
N TRP A 41 -5.22 -6.86 -5.27
CA TRP A 41 -4.73 -5.87 -6.24
C TRP A 41 -3.43 -5.24 -5.74
N ASN A 42 -2.46 -5.05 -6.63
CA ASN A 42 -1.13 -4.56 -6.28
C ASN A 42 -0.69 -3.47 -7.25
N VAL A 43 0.33 -2.72 -6.84
CA VAL A 43 1.07 -1.79 -7.70
C VAL A 43 2.57 -2.09 -7.56
N LEU A 44 3.32 -1.96 -8.65
CA LEU A 44 4.78 -2.12 -8.63
C LEU A 44 5.44 -0.78 -8.30
N ALA A 45 6.26 -0.78 -7.25
CA ALA A 45 6.92 0.43 -6.78
C ALA A 45 8.22 0.13 -6.04
N LYS A 46 9.09 1.12 -5.93
CA LYS A 46 10.32 1.04 -5.14
C LYS A 46 10.07 1.50 -3.72
N VAL A 47 10.45 0.68 -2.75
CA VAL A 47 10.38 0.96 -1.31
C VAL A 47 11.74 0.64 -0.72
N ASP A 48 12.37 1.63 -0.07
CA ASP A 48 13.72 1.51 0.50
C ASP A 48 14.75 0.99 -0.52
N MET A 49 14.71 1.55 -1.74
CA MET A 49 15.54 1.17 -2.89
C MET A 49 15.31 -0.25 -3.44
N ILE A 50 14.30 -0.98 -2.95
CA ILE A 50 13.96 -2.32 -3.41
C ILE A 50 12.63 -2.29 -4.14
N ASP A 51 12.57 -2.88 -5.33
CA ASP A 51 11.33 -3.04 -6.08
C ASP A 51 10.41 -4.02 -5.33
N LYS A 52 9.17 -3.60 -5.09
CA LYS A 52 8.17 -4.37 -4.35
C LYS A 52 6.80 -4.27 -4.99
N ASN A 53 6.05 -5.35 -4.87
CA ASN A 53 4.62 -5.36 -5.12
C ASN A 53 3.89 -4.87 -3.87
N ILE A 54 3.24 -3.71 -3.94
CA ILE A 54 2.50 -3.12 -2.81
C ILE A 54 1.03 -3.56 -2.89
N PRO A 55 0.53 -4.38 -1.95
CA PRO A 55 -0.87 -4.76 -1.94
C PRO A 55 -1.77 -3.57 -1.59
N LEU A 56 -2.69 -3.22 -2.47
CA LEU A 56 -3.58 -2.07 -2.32
C LEU A 56 -4.81 -2.35 -1.43
N LYS A 57 -5.00 -3.57 -0.93
CA LYS A 57 -6.17 -3.96 -0.10
C LYS A 57 -7.51 -3.86 -0.85
N GLY A 58 -7.51 -4.12 -2.16
CA GLY A 58 -8.71 -4.10 -3.00
C GLY A 58 -9.70 -5.24 -2.70
N LYS A 59 -9.20 -6.39 -2.21
CA LYS A 59 -10.02 -7.54 -1.77
C LYS A 59 -10.40 -7.50 -0.27
N SER A 60 -9.86 -6.55 0.52
CA SER A 60 -10.18 -6.42 1.94
C SER A 60 -11.56 -5.77 2.17
N THR A 61 -12.15 -5.96 3.36
CA THR A 61 -13.29 -5.15 3.82
C THR A 61 -12.90 -3.68 3.95
N ASN A 62 -11.68 -3.39 4.43
CA ASN A 62 -11.15 -2.03 4.47
C ASN A 62 -10.40 -1.73 3.16
N LYS A 63 -11.10 -1.11 2.21
CA LYS A 63 -10.57 -0.75 0.87
C LYS A 63 -10.02 0.67 0.77
N ILE A 64 -9.71 1.32 1.90
CA ILE A 64 -9.35 2.75 1.90
C ILE A 64 -8.12 3.04 1.02
N LEU A 65 -7.08 2.22 1.11
CA LEU A 65 -5.86 2.37 0.31
C LEU A 65 -6.16 2.21 -1.19
N TYR A 66 -6.85 1.14 -1.58
CA TYR A 66 -7.24 0.88 -2.98
C TYR A 66 -8.04 2.05 -3.55
N ARG A 67 -9.03 2.56 -2.81
CA ARG A 67 -9.87 3.69 -3.25
C ARG A 67 -9.05 4.98 -3.38
N ALA A 68 -8.19 5.27 -2.42
CA ALA A 68 -7.33 6.46 -2.44
C ALA A 68 -6.38 6.42 -3.64
N TYR A 69 -5.71 5.28 -3.86
CA TYR A 69 -4.78 5.11 -4.98
C TYR A 69 -5.49 5.26 -6.33
N ASN A 70 -6.60 4.55 -6.54
CA ASN A 70 -7.37 4.63 -7.80
C ASN A 70 -7.95 6.03 -8.05
N LYS A 71 -8.28 6.79 -6.99
CA LYS A 71 -8.66 8.19 -7.12
C LYS A 71 -7.50 9.01 -7.69
N LEU A 72 -6.31 8.88 -7.11
CA LEU A 72 -5.12 9.60 -7.58
C LEU A 72 -4.72 9.21 -9.02
N LEU A 73 -4.85 7.94 -9.38
CA LEU A 73 -4.61 7.46 -10.73
C LEU A 73 -5.58 8.10 -11.74
N ARG A 74 -6.90 8.07 -11.45
CA ARG A 74 -7.90 8.73 -12.31
C ARG A 74 -7.71 10.24 -12.42
N GLU A 75 -7.19 10.86 -11.38
CA GLU A 75 -6.85 12.29 -11.37
C GLU A 75 -5.49 12.59 -12.04
N ASN A 76 -4.79 11.60 -12.62
CA ASN A 76 -3.45 11.72 -13.20
C ASN A 76 -2.38 12.27 -12.23
N LYS A 77 -2.59 12.09 -10.92
CA LYS A 77 -1.64 12.53 -9.89
C LYS A 77 -0.54 11.50 -9.61
N VAL A 78 -0.75 10.26 -10.04
CA VAL A 78 0.23 9.18 -9.94
C VAL A 78 0.57 8.67 -11.34
N ARG A 79 1.87 8.62 -11.63
CA ARG A 79 2.48 8.08 -12.85
C ARG A 79 3.81 7.42 -12.49
N ALA A 80 4.46 6.76 -13.44
CA ALA A 80 5.81 6.25 -13.25
C ALA A 80 6.75 7.40 -12.83
N GLY A 81 7.59 7.14 -11.82
CA GLY A 81 8.47 8.13 -11.18
C GLY A 81 7.79 9.05 -10.16
N THR A 82 6.48 8.94 -9.92
CA THR A 82 5.83 9.69 -8.84
C THR A 82 6.34 9.18 -7.48
N PHE A 83 6.80 10.11 -6.64
CA PHE A 83 7.06 9.84 -5.24
C PHE A 83 5.79 10.10 -4.43
N LEU A 84 5.45 9.18 -3.54
CA LEU A 84 4.38 9.34 -2.57
C LEU A 84 4.79 8.75 -1.23
N LYS A 85 4.11 9.18 -0.17
CA LYS A 85 4.20 8.61 1.17
C LYS A 85 2.91 7.87 1.47
N ILE A 86 3.03 6.61 1.88
CA ILE A 86 1.91 5.85 2.45
C ILE A 86 2.09 5.85 3.95
N LYS A 87 1.18 6.50 4.67
CA LYS A 87 1.07 6.33 6.12
C LYS A 87 0.18 5.14 6.42
N THR A 88 0.53 4.35 7.43
CA THR A 88 -0.31 3.25 7.92
C THR A 88 -0.25 3.14 9.44
N TRP A 89 -1.38 2.76 10.04
CA TRP A 89 -1.48 2.55 11.48
C TRP A 89 -2.53 1.51 11.82
N LEU A 90 -2.43 0.98 13.03
CA LEU A 90 -3.42 0.13 13.66
C LEU A 90 -4.33 0.96 14.57
N ARG A 91 -5.64 0.88 14.33
CA ARG A 91 -6.68 1.39 15.23
C ARG A 91 -7.56 0.26 15.75
N LYS A 92 -8.30 0.51 16.84
CA LYS A 92 -9.33 -0.44 17.29
C LYS A 92 -10.52 -0.45 16.35
N SER A 93 -11.09 -1.64 16.14
CA SER A 93 -12.40 -1.75 15.49
C SER A 93 -13.46 -1.14 16.40
N THR A 94 -14.35 -0.34 15.83
CA THR A 94 -15.50 0.24 16.56
C THR A 94 -16.59 -0.80 16.83
N LYS A 95 -16.62 -1.90 16.07
CA LYS A 95 -17.59 -3.00 16.25
C LYS A 95 -17.08 -4.08 17.19
N ASN A 96 -15.78 -4.36 17.12
CA ASN A 96 -15.12 -5.47 17.81
C ASN A 96 -13.82 -4.97 18.47
N PRO A 97 -13.89 -4.25 19.61
CA PRO A 97 -12.76 -3.49 20.18
C PRO A 97 -11.52 -4.32 20.53
N GLU A 98 -11.65 -5.63 20.68
CA GLU A 98 -10.55 -6.58 20.86
C GLU A 98 -9.66 -6.69 19.61
N ASN A 99 -10.22 -6.41 18.43
CA ASN A 99 -9.54 -6.54 17.14
C ASN A 99 -8.94 -5.22 16.65
N ASP A 100 -7.72 -5.30 16.12
CA ASP A 100 -7.06 -4.18 15.45
C ASP A 100 -7.39 -4.18 13.95
N LEU A 101 -7.70 -3.00 13.43
CA LEU A 101 -7.85 -2.74 12.00
C LEU A 101 -6.70 -1.85 11.53
N ARG A 102 -6.26 -2.07 10.29
CA ARG A 102 -5.24 -1.25 9.66
C ARG A 102 -5.88 -0.20 8.77
N ASP A 103 -5.48 1.04 8.95
CA ASP A 103 -5.82 2.16 8.07
C ASP A 103 -4.60 2.70 7.33
N PHE A 104 -4.90 3.55 6.35
CA PHE A 104 -3.93 4.09 5.41
C PHE A 104 -4.29 5.52 5.02
N GLU A 105 -3.26 6.31 4.75
CA GLU A 105 -3.37 7.63 4.11
C GLU A 105 -2.27 7.72 3.03
N ILE A 106 -2.62 8.20 1.84
CA ILE A 106 -1.64 8.55 0.80
C ILE A 106 -1.41 10.05 0.82
N VAL A 107 -0.15 10.44 0.94
CA VAL A 107 0.32 11.84 0.88
C VAL A 107 1.24 11.96 -0.32
N LEU A 108 1.00 12.96 -1.17
CA LEU A 108 1.89 13.32 -2.28
C LEU A 108 2.99 14.28 -1.79
#